data_AF-A0AAV2ZT67-F1
#
_entry.id   AF-A0AAV2ZT67-F1
#
_cell.length_a   1.000
_cell.length_b   1.000
_cell.length_c   1.000
_cell.angle_alpha   90.00
_cell.angle_beta   90.00
_cell.angle_gamma   90.00
#
_symmetry.space_group_name_H-M   'P 1'
#
loop_
_entity.id
_entity.type
_entity.pdbx_description
1 polymer ?
#
loop_
_entity_poly.entity_id
_entity_poly.type
_entity_poly.pdbx_seq_one_letter_code
_entity_poly.pdbx_strand_id
1 'polypeptide(L)'
;MVDYSVWDHIEVSDDEDDTHPNIDTASLFRWRHQARVERMEQIEKEKEELQKGANECKKKLLECQKKMKELEVQESAKPDSLKLKEELEQLKKEEKKWQKKEEELKKKEKTMPWNVDTLSKEGFSKEKKERKCVIHCKG
;
A
#
# COMPACT_ATOMS: atom_id res chain seq x y z
N MET A 1 18.54 6.63 -27.15
CA MET A 1 18.76 5.43 -26.31
C MET A 1 17.42 5.10 -25.68
N VAL A 2 16.94 3.86 -25.77
CA VAL A 2 15.67 3.44 -25.17
C VAL A 2 15.94 3.04 -23.71
N ASP A 3 15.11 3.51 -22.78
CA ASP A 3 15.25 3.27 -21.34
C ASP A 3 14.40 2.07 -20.90
N TYR A 4 15.05 1.08 -20.29
CA TYR A 4 14.43 -0.12 -19.73
C TYR A 4 14.51 -0.18 -18.20
N SER A 5 14.96 0.90 -17.53
CA SER A 5 15.21 0.92 -16.08
C SER A 5 14.00 0.62 -15.20
N VAL A 6 12.79 0.62 -15.77
CA VAL A 6 11.59 0.12 -15.11
C VAL A 6 11.75 -1.34 -14.64
N TRP A 7 12.56 -2.14 -15.33
CA TRP A 7 12.77 -3.57 -15.08
C TRP A 7 14.06 -3.88 -14.30
N ASP A 8 14.79 -2.86 -13.82
CA ASP A 8 16.08 -3.04 -13.14
C ASP A 8 15.96 -3.70 -11.75
N HIS A 9 14.78 -3.63 -11.13
CA HIS A 9 14.56 -4.11 -9.76
C HIS A 9 13.42 -5.14 -9.72
N ILE A 10 13.70 -6.37 -10.16
CA ILE A 10 12.73 -7.48 -10.10
C ILE A 10 13.22 -8.50 -9.07
N GLU A 11 12.37 -8.83 -8.10
CA GLU A 11 12.59 -9.87 -7.10
C GLU A 11 11.84 -11.15 -7.52
N VAL A 12 12.59 -12.21 -7.80
CA VAL A 12 12.07 -13.54 -8.09
C VAL A 12 12.36 -14.45 -6.90
N SER A 13 11.31 -14.91 -6.21
CA SER A 13 11.48 -15.69 -4.97
C SER A 13 12.01 -17.11 -5.18
N ASP A 14 11.88 -17.63 -6.40
CA ASP A 14 12.28 -18.98 -6.83
C ASP A 14 13.44 -18.90 -7.85
N ASP A 15 14.33 -17.92 -7.68
CA ASP A 15 15.47 -17.72 -8.57
C ASP A 15 16.53 -18.81 -8.33
N GLU A 16 16.58 -19.80 -9.22
CA GLU A 16 17.51 -20.93 -9.16
C GLU A 16 18.98 -20.54 -9.40
N ASP A 17 19.24 -19.37 -9.98
CA ASP A 17 20.60 -18.86 -10.20
C ASP A 17 21.20 -18.22 -8.93
N ASP A 18 20.39 -17.81 -7.96
CA ASP A 18 20.83 -17.23 -6.68
C ASP A 18 20.78 -18.27 -5.55
N THR A 19 21.58 -19.33 -5.72
CA THR A 19 21.72 -20.45 -4.78
C THR A 19 23.14 -20.57 -4.23
N HIS A 20 23.28 -21.08 -3.00
CA HIS A 20 24.57 -21.30 -2.36
C HIS A 20 24.78 -22.80 -2.12
N PRO A 21 25.98 -23.38 -2.40
CA PRO A 21 26.24 -24.82 -2.32
C PRO A 21 26.05 -25.46 -0.92
N ASN A 22 25.82 -24.64 0.11
CA ASN A 22 25.59 -25.08 1.49
C ASN A 22 24.19 -24.75 2.03
N ILE A 23 23.30 -24.20 1.21
CA ILE A 23 21.93 -23.83 1.60
C ILE A 23 20.96 -24.68 0.78
N ASP A 24 20.01 -25.32 1.46
CA ASP A 24 18.93 -26.05 0.81
C ASP A 24 18.00 -25.09 0.05
N THR A 25 17.94 -25.24 -1.26
CA THR A 25 17.19 -24.37 -2.17
C THR A 25 15.69 -24.41 -1.89
N ALA A 26 15.15 -25.60 -1.60
CA ALA A 26 13.73 -25.79 -1.31
C ALA A 26 13.28 -25.00 -0.07
N SER A 27 14.09 -25.02 0.99
CA SER A 27 13.84 -24.20 2.17
C SER A 27 14.06 -22.72 1.88
N LEU A 28 15.13 -22.35 1.19
CA LEU A 28 15.47 -20.95 0.89
C LEU A 28 14.34 -20.21 0.14
N PHE A 29 13.75 -20.83 -0.89
CA PHE A 29 12.66 -20.21 -1.67
C PHE A 29 11.41 -19.98 -0.83
N ARG A 30 11.08 -20.92 0.06
CA ARG A 30 9.95 -20.77 0.99
C ARG A 30 10.18 -19.60 1.94
N TRP A 31 11.39 -19.47 2.48
CA TRP A 31 11.75 -18.35 3.35
C TRP A 31 11.73 -17.02 2.61
N ARG A 32 12.26 -16.95 1.38
CA ARG A 32 12.20 -15.75 0.53
C ARG A 32 10.76 -15.34 0.24
N HIS A 33 9.92 -16.30 -0.15
CA HIS A 33 8.50 -16.06 -0.37
C HIS A 33 7.80 -15.55 0.88
N GLN A 34 8.03 -16.18 2.04
CA GLN A 34 7.43 -15.76 3.30
C GLN A 34 7.88 -14.35 3.69
N ALA A 35 9.18 -14.06 3.64
CA ALA A 35 9.70 -12.74 3.94
C ALA A 35 9.11 -11.65 3.02
N ARG A 36 8.85 -11.99 1.74
CA ARG A 36 8.18 -11.09 0.80
C ARG A 36 6.73 -10.82 1.20
N VAL A 37 5.97 -11.86 1.54
CA VAL A 37 4.58 -11.72 2.01
C VAL A 37 4.52 -10.87 3.28
N GLU A 38 5.38 -11.16 4.26
CA GLU A 38 5.47 -10.39 5.51
C GLU A 38 5.81 -8.91 5.26
N ARG A 39 6.71 -8.60 4.31
CA ARG A 39 6.99 -7.20 3.91
C ARG A 39 5.77 -6.52 3.32
N MET A 40 5.04 -7.21 2.43
CA MET A 40 3.84 -6.67 1.80
C MET A 40 2.73 -6.41 2.83
N GLU A 41 2.49 -7.37 3.73
CA GLU A 41 1.51 -7.22 4.82
C GLU A 41 1.87 -6.06 5.76
N GLN A 42 3.15 -5.90 6.09
CA GLN A 42 3.60 -4.81 6.96
C GLN A 42 3.40 -3.44 6.30
N ILE A 43 3.66 -3.33 4.99
CA ILE A 43 3.46 -2.10 4.21
C ILE A 43 1.96 -1.77 4.10
N GLU A 44 1.12 -2.77 3.86
CA GLU A 44 -0.33 -2.59 3.80
C GLU A 44 -0.89 -2.15 5.16
N LYS A 45 -0.43 -2.77 6.25
CA LYS A 45 -0.80 -2.36 7.61
C LYS A 45 -0.34 -0.94 7.93
N GLU A 46 0.89 -0.56 7.56
CA GLU A 46 1.39 0.81 7.74
C GLU A 46 0.52 1.81 6.95
N LYS A 47 0.13 1.45 5.73
CA LYS A 47 -0.75 2.25 4.87
C LYS A 47 -2.13 2.46 5.48
N GLU A 48 -2.75 1.39 6.00
CA GLU A 48 -4.05 1.46 6.65
C GLU A 48 -4.01 2.35 7.90
N GLU A 49 -2.99 2.20 8.75
CA GLU A 49 -2.83 3.01 9.95
C GLU A 49 -2.56 4.49 9.62
N LEU A 50 -1.75 4.78 8.60
CA LEU A 50 -1.56 6.13 8.08
C LEU A 50 -2.87 6.72 7.56
N GLN A 51 -3.66 5.93 6.82
CA GLN A 51 -4.94 6.38 6.27
C GLN A 51 -5.98 6.64 7.37
N LYS A 52 -6.06 5.79 8.40
CA LYS A 52 -6.90 6.01 9.58
C LYS A 52 -6.50 7.30 10.29
N GLY A 53 -5.21 7.47 10.60
CA GLY A 53 -4.69 8.68 11.25
C GLY A 53 -4.95 9.96 10.45
N ALA A 54 -4.72 9.93 9.14
CA ALA A 54 -5.00 11.05 8.25
C ALA A 54 -6.51 11.39 8.20
N ASN A 55 -7.38 10.38 8.13
CA ASN A 55 -8.83 10.56 8.14
C ASN A 55 -9.34 11.14 9.47
N GLU A 56 -8.79 10.70 10.60
CA GLU A 56 -9.11 11.24 11.92
C GLU A 56 -8.69 12.71 12.05
N CYS A 57 -7.45 13.05 11.65
CA CYS A 57 -6.99 14.44 11.63
C CYS A 57 -7.87 15.31 10.71
N LYS A 58 -8.27 14.79 9.54
CA LYS A 58 -9.17 15.50 8.61
C LYS A 58 -10.56 15.73 9.20
N LYS A 59 -11.12 14.74 9.91
CA LYS A 59 -12.41 14.89 10.61
C LYS A 59 -12.33 15.96 11.70
N LYS A 60 -11.28 15.91 12.55
CA LYS A 60 -11.03 16.92 13.59
C LYS A 60 -10.88 18.32 13.00
N LEU A 61 -10.16 18.46 11.88
CA LEU A 61 -10.01 19.73 11.16
C LEU A 61 -11.36 20.30 10.72
N LEU A 62 -12.22 19.47 10.13
CA LEU A 62 -13.55 19.89 9.67
C LEU A 62 -14.45 20.29 10.85
N GLU A 63 -14.39 19.56 11.96
CA GLU A 63 -15.15 19.89 13.18
C GLU A 63 -14.67 21.21 13.80
N CYS A 64 -13.35 21.40 13.97
CA CYS A 64 -12.80 22.66 14.46
C CYS A 64 -13.13 23.84 13.52
N GLN A 65 -13.10 23.62 12.20
CA GLN A 65 -13.46 24.65 11.23
C GLN A 65 -14.95 25.01 11.30
N LYS A 66 -15.84 24.04 11.53
CA LYS A 66 -17.28 24.29 11.74
C LYS A 66 -17.51 25.08 13.01
N LYS A 67 -16.92 24.66 14.14
CA LYS A 67 -16.99 25.38 15.41
C LYS A 67 -16.48 26.81 15.30
N MET A 68 -15.41 27.02 14.53
CA MET A 68 -14.88 28.37 14.28
C MET A 68 -15.90 29.26 13.56
N LYS A 69 -16.54 28.76 12.49
CA LYS A 69 -17.57 29.51 11.76
C LYS A 69 -18.79 29.81 12.63
N GLU A 70 -19.18 28.88 13.49
CA GLU A 70 -20.32 29.04 14.39
C GLU A 70 -20.05 30.10 15.46
N LEU A 71 -18.84 30.13 16.02
CA LEU A 71 -18.38 31.17 16.94
C LEU A 71 -18.15 32.52 16.27
N GLU A 72 -17.85 32.57 14.97
CA GLU A 72 -17.73 33.82 14.21
C GLU A 72 -19.08 34.52 14.04
N VAL A 73 -20.17 33.74 13.97
CA VAL A 73 -21.55 34.23 13.91
C VAL A 73 -22.03 34.72 15.28
N GLN A 74 -21.51 34.16 16.38
CA GLN A 74 -21.74 34.62 17.76
C GLN A 74 -20.65 35.60 18.19
N GLU A 75 -20.86 36.90 17.98
CA GLU A 75 -19.94 38.03 18.18
C GLU A 75 -19.33 38.18 19.61
N SER A 76 -19.61 37.26 20.53
CA SER A 76 -19.26 37.29 21.97
C SER A 76 -18.01 36.49 22.38
N ALA A 77 -17.35 35.73 21.48
CA ALA A 77 -16.36 34.70 21.87
C ALA A 77 -14.91 34.93 21.40
N LYS A 78 -14.38 36.16 21.54
CA LYS A 78 -12.99 36.50 21.14
C LYS A 78 -11.88 35.62 21.75
N PRO A 79 -11.86 35.26 23.05
CA PRO A 79 -10.78 34.42 23.60
C PRO A 79 -10.85 32.96 23.15
N ASP A 80 -12.04 32.41 22.92
CA ASP A 80 -12.20 31.04 22.44
C ASP A 80 -11.82 30.90 20.95
N SER A 81 -11.99 31.97 20.18
CA SER A 81 -11.54 32.04 18.79
C SER A 81 -10.02 31.89 18.63
N LEU A 82 -9.22 32.34 19.61
CA LEU A 82 -7.76 32.24 19.57
C LEU A 82 -7.31 30.81 19.85
N LYS A 83 -7.88 30.16 20.87
CA LYS A 83 -7.60 28.75 21.18
C LYS A 83 -7.95 27.83 20.01
N LEU A 84 -9.09 28.07 19.36
CA LEU A 84 -9.49 27.31 18.17
C LEU A 84 -8.54 27.54 16.98
N LYS A 85 -8.02 28.76 16.81
CA LYS A 85 -7.02 29.05 15.77
C LYS A 85 -5.72 28.29 16.01
N GLU A 86 -5.25 28.23 17.25
CA GLU A 86 -4.08 27.44 17.64
C GLU A 86 -4.31 25.94 17.41
N GLU A 87 -5.47 25.42 17.79
CA GLU A 87 -5.84 24.01 17.55
C GLU A 87 -5.93 23.68 16.05
N LEU A 88 -6.48 24.58 15.24
CA LEU A 88 -6.47 24.44 13.77
C LEU A 88 -5.05 24.48 13.20
N GLU A 89 -4.16 25.32 13.73
CA GLU A 89 -2.77 25.36 13.29
C GLU A 89 -2.02 24.08 13.66
N GLN A 90 -2.27 23.54 14.86
CA GLN A 90 -1.73 22.24 15.28
C GLN A 90 -2.24 21.11 14.39
N LEU A 91 -3.54 21.03 14.15
CA LEU A 91 -4.11 20.00 13.27
C LEU A 91 -3.62 20.13 11.82
N LYS A 92 -3.40 21.34 11.31
CA LYS A 92 -2.75 21.55 10.00
C LYS A 92 -1.30 21.06 9.97
N LYS A 93 -0.55 21.22 11.07
CA LYS A 93 0.82 20.67 11.19
C LYS A 93 0.77 19.14 11.22
N GLU A 94 -0.21 18.54 11.90
CA GLU A 94 -0.43 17.09 11.89
C GLU A 94 -0.80 16.59 10.49
N GLU A 95 -1.74 17.24 9.80
CA GLU A 95 -2.12 16.89 8.42
C GLU A 95 -0.90 16.90 7.48
N LYS A 96 -0.05 17.93 7.56
CA LYS A 96 1.21 17.99 6.79
C LYS A 96 2.18 16.86 7.17
N LYS A 97 2.23 16.45 8.44
CA LYS A 97 3.06 15.30 8.86
C LYS A 97 2.52 13.99 8.26
N TRP A 98 1.20 13.78 8.25
CA TRP A 98 0.59 12.61 7.62
C TRP A 98 0.81 12.59 6.11
N GLN A 99 0.66 13.74 5.42
CA GLN A 99 0.95 13.85 3.99
C GLN A 99 2.40 13.50 3.66
N LYS A 100 3.36 13.99 4.45
CA LYS A 100 4.78 13.62 4.27
C LYS A 100 5.01 12.12 4.44
N LYS A 101 4.42 11.50 5.47
CA LYS A 101 4.51 10.04 5.67
C LYS A 101 3.88 9.26 4.52
N GLU A 102 2.76 9.73 3.98
CA GLU A 102 2.11 9.11 2.82
C GLU A 102 2.97 9.22 1.55
N GLU A 103 3.62 10.36 1.32
CA GLU A 103 4.58 10.53 0.22
C GLU A 103 5.82 9.66 0.39
N GLU A 104 6.35 9.53 1.61
CA GLU A 104 7.45 8.62 1.92
C GLU A 104 7.05 7.18 1.67
N LEU A 105 5.83 6.77 2.06
CA LEU A 105 5.32 5.43 1.78
C LEU A 105 5.17 5.20 0.27
N LYS A 106 4.64 6.17 -0.49
CA LYS A 106 4.56 6.09 -1.96
C LYS A 106 5.93 6.00 -2.62
N LYS A 107 6.95 6.68 -2.07
CA LYS A 107 8.33 6.54 -2.55
C LYS A 107 8.86 5.15 -2.26
N LYS A 108 8.65 4.62 -1.05
CA LYS A 108 9.00 3.23 -0.69
C LYS A 108 8.32 2.24 -1.64
N GLU A 109 7.02 2.40 -1.91
CA GLU A 109 6.24 1.59 -2.85
C GLU A 109 6.84 1.63 -4.27
N LYS A 110 7.28 2.80 -4.75
CA LYS A 110 7.93 2.93 -6.07
C LYS A 110 9.32 2.30 -6.14
N THR A 111 10.05 2.32 -5.03
CA THR A 111 11.37 1.66 -4.93
C THR A 111 11.27 0.18 -4.60
N MET A 112 10.06 -0.34 -4.33
CA MET A 112 9.90 -1.75 -4.06
C MET A 112 10.23 -2.56 -5.31
N PRO A 113 10.93 -3.70 -5.16
CA PRO A 113 11.16 -4.61 -6.26
C PRO A 113 9.85 -5.13 -6.86
N TRP A 114 9.80 -5.20 -8.18
CA TRP A 114 8.74 -5.86 -8.91
C TRP A 114 8.75 -7.35 -8.57
N ASN A 115 7.59 -7.90 -8.27
CA ASN A 115 7.34 -9.31 -8.03
C ASN A 115 6.11 -9.76 -8.83
N VAL A 116 5.82 -11.06 -8.81
CA VAL A 116 4.69 -11.65 -9.56
C VAL A 116 3.35 -10.94 -9.32
N ASP A 117 3.10 -10.49 -8.08
CA ASP A 117 1.84 -9.85 -7.67
C ASP A 117 1.75 -8.37 -8.06
N THR A 118 2.90 -7.73 -8.31
CA THR A 118 2.98 -6.31 -8.72
C THR A 118 3.13 -6.15 -10.22
N LEU A 119 3.69 -7.14 -10.93
CA LEU A 119 3.90 -7.11 -12.37
C LEU A 119 2.60 -7.31 -13.18
N SER A 120 1.71 -8.17 -12.72
CA SER A 120 0.49 -8.49 -13.47
C SER A 120 -0.66 -8.92 -12.56
N LYS A 121 -1.87 -8.77 -13.06
CA LYS A 121 -3.08 -9.39 -12.51
C LYS A 121 -3.57 -10.45 -13.48
N GLU A 122 -4.27 -11.45 -12.99
CA GLU A 122 -4.93 -12.43 -13.86
C GLU A 122 -5.92 -11.71 -14.79
N GLY A 123 -5.58 -11.63 -16.09
CA GLY A 123 -6.41 -10.94 -17.08
C GLY A 123 -7.49 -11.84 -17.69
N PHE A 124 -7.09 -13.01 -18.17
CA PHE A 124 -7.99 -14.00 -18.77
C PHE A 124 -7.44 -15.41 -18.54
N SER A 125 -8.23 -16.27 -17.90
CA SER A 125 -7.91 -17.69 -17.71
C SER A 125 -8.96 -18.53 -18.43
N LYS A 126 -8.50 -19.38 -19.38
CA LYS A 126 -9.35 -20.35 -20.09
C LYS A 126 -8.74 -21.72 -19.99
N GLU A 127 -9.38 -22.58 -19.20
CA GLU A 127 -9.02 -23.99 -19.11
C GLU A 127 -9.80 -24.80 -20.13
N LYS A 128 -9.11 -25.63 -20.93
CA LYS A 128 -9.72 -26.60 -21.82
C LYS A 128 -9.28 -27.99 -21.41
N LYS A 129 -10.20 -28.77 -20.82
CA LYS A 129 -10.00 -30.21 -20.61
C LYS A 129 -10.52 -30.95 -21.83
N GLU A 130 -9.63 -31.62 -22.55
CA GLU A 130 -10.01 -32.48 -23.67
C GLU A 130 -10.66 -33.76 -23.13
N ARG A 131 -11.99 -33.84 -23.19
CA ARG A 131 -12.73 -35.08 -22.95
C ARG A 131 -12.71 -35.88 -24.25
N LYS A 132 -11.95 -36.99 -24.28
CA LYS A 132 -12.02 -37.95 -25.39
C LYS A 132 -13.45 -38.52 -25.47
N CYS A 133 -14.16 -38.27 -26.56
CA CYS A 133 -15.37 -39.01 -26.90
C CYS A 133 -14.98 -40.46 -27.21
N VAL A 134 -15.15 -41.37 -26.25
CA VAL A 134 -14.99 -42.80 -26.50
C VAL A 134 -16.25 -43.28 -27.24
N ILE A 135 -16.19 -43.29 -28.57
CA ILE A 135 -17.20 -43.92 -29.40
C ILE A 135 -17.02 -45.43 -29.25
N HIS A 136 -17.86 -46.08 -28.43
CA HIS A 136 -17.95 -47.53 -28.38
C HIS A 136 -18.71 -48.02 -29.62
N CYS A 137 -18.01 -48.55 -30.62
CA CYS A 137 -18.62 -49.38 -31.65
C CYS A 137 -19.01 -50.72 -31.03
N LYS A 138 -20.32 -50.98 -30.88
CA LYS A 138 -20.82 -52.34 -30.65
C LYS A 138 -20.76 -53.10 -31.98
N GLY A 139 -19.97 -54.17 -32.01
CA GLY A 139 -19.97 -55.15 -33.10
C GLY A 139 -21.17 -56.08 -33.05
#